data_AF-Q3J6L2-F1
#
_entry.id   AF-Q3J6L2-F1
#
_cell.length_a   1.000
_cell.length_b   1.000
_cell.length_c   1.000
_cell.angle_alpha   90.00
_cell.angle_beta   90.00
_cell.angle_gamma   90.00
#
_symmetry.space_group_name_H-M   'P 1'
#
loop_
_entity.id
_entity.type
_entity.pdbx_description
1 polymer ?
#
loop_
_entity_poly.entity_id
_entity_poly.type
_entity_poly.pdbx_seq_one_letter_code
_entity_poly.pdbx_strand_id
1 'polypeptide(L)'
;MSGWWDWVESVGKTYSGTITVLALAVGFVAMIFAGLALRPKRGPSEIDLLRDHHGWRKRLDDLNPDWADAWFAGIARFSGFASRLYGERLLSWRAFDKALMIAFLYPIAALLLGWALFDAGRLGESEFLPEGLKLWRRTLLLVAIGLGAGVMYLVAQHYGKIEAAISRYLMPLQKRLDNLPVLPSQAGGFSLRVLAGLAPSAALALAAYFAVAGAGAAAVGVALSVAVAVAVAVCVGVVGAAVVVLVIAGAVGVAAVVAGALTFAGNDLLTPPATVLLFLGFLPILNALADFLSIAATRAFLRHIAPGPARPHGASLLAVLAGVLLDLVIAATCLLGLLWAITAGLDLWAHMRPASLPFDWRAYRASLCAGDLERGTMLWLMLLTTLAPTAVHLATGLGAVLTRTAKIDREIHALLGPAAEKLEAKHGHGVWAIDETRRGPEVLSEDDLHKLDLLYARRSFDSKVVFALLLLLTMAVLVAAVAWLLTPAAATICASLPAPA
;
A
#
# COMPACT_ATOMS: atom_id res chain seq x y z
N MET A 1 20.85 -27.99 -27.79
CA MET A 1 20.65 -27.15 -26.59
C MET A 1 20.39 -25.66 -26.92
N SER A 2 20.67 -25.17 -28.13
CA SER A 2 20.33 -23.79 -28.56
C SER A 2 18.83 -23.50 -28.61
N GLY A 3 18.01 -24.46 -29.05
CA GLY A 3 16.56 -24.27 -29.19
C GLY A 3 15.80 -23.96 -27.89
N TRP A 4 16.35 -24.29 -26.71
CA TRP A 4 15.76 -23.89 -25.44
C TRP A 4 15.93 -22.38 -25.20
N TRP A 5 17.11 -21.83 -25.47
CA TRP A 5 17.39 -20.40 -25.31
C TRP A 5 16.64 -19.55 -26.32
N ASP A 6 16.54 -20.01 -27.57
CA ASP A 6 15.78 -19.34 -28.62
C ASP A 6 14.26 -19.32 -28.27
N TRP A 7 13.76 -20.40 -27.66
CA TRP A 7 12.39 -20.46 -27.15
C TRP A 7 12.16 -19.52 -25.96
N VAL A 8 13.07 -19.48 -24.98
CA VAL A 8 12.99 -18.52 -23.85
C VAL A 8 13.06 -17.07 -24.34
N GLU A 9 13.89 -16.78 -25.35
CA GLU A 9 13.99 -15.43 -25.93
C GLU A 9 12.74 -15.05 -26.72
N SER A 10 12.17 -15.98 -27.50
CA SER A 10 10.90 -15.81 -28.23
C SER A 10 9.72 -15.55 -27.28
N VAL A 11 9.59 -16.38 -26.24
CA VAL A 11 8.56 -16.24 -25.21
C VAL A 11 8.79 -14.95 -24.41
N GLY A 12 10.04 -14.62 -24.10
CA GLY A 12 10.43 -13.37 -23.46
C GLY A 12 10.09 -12.14 -24.31
N LYS A 13 10.28 -12.17 -25.62
CA LYS A 13 9.89 -11.06 -26.51
C LYS A 13 8.37 -10.90 -26.58
N THR A 14 7.63 -12.00 -26.63
CA THR A 14 6.17 -12.00 -26.81
C THR A 14 5.42 -11.73 -25.50
N TYR A 15 5.96 -12.18 -24.36
CA TYR A 15 5.29 -12.16 -23.06
C TYR A 15 6.15 -11.53 -21.95
N SER A 16 7.19 -10.75 -22.28
CA SER A 16 8.08 -10.09 -21.29
C SER A 16 7.30 -9.33 -20.24
N GLY A 17 6.30 -8.55 -20.67
CA GLY A 17 5.40 -7.85 -19.76
C GLY A 17 4.72 -8.82 -18.80
N THR A 18 4.04 -9.86 -19.32
CA THR A 18 3.33 -10.85 -18.49
C THR A 18 4.24 -11.61 -17.53
N ILE A 19 5.44 -12.03 -17.97
CA ILE A 19 6.42 -12.73 -17.13
C ILE A 19 6.94 -11.82 -16.03
N THR A 20 7.13 -10.53 -16.33
CA THR A 20 7.58 -9.54 -15.36
C THR A 20 6.47 -9.20 -14.35
N VAL A 21 5.21 -9.09 -14.79
CA VAL A 21 4.04 -8.98 -13.90
C VAL A 21 4.01 -10.18 -12.96
N LEU A 22 4.15 -11.40 -13.51
CA LEU A 22 4.11 -12.62 -12.71
C LEU A 22 5.26 -12.66 -11.70
N ALA A 23 6.48 -12.31 -12.12
CA ALA A 23 7.66 -12.28 -11.25
C ALA A 23 7.54 -11.21 -10.15
N LEU A 24 7.05 -10.01 -10.47
CA LEU A 24 6.82 -8.94 -9.50
C LEU A 24 5.66 -9.28 -8.56
N ALA A 25 4.58 -9.87 -9.06
CA ALA A 25 3.48 -10.36 -8.23
C ALA A 25 3.95 -11.47 -7.29
N VAL A 26 4.72 -12.45 -7.79
CA VAL A 26 5.33 -13.50 -6.96
C VAL A 26 6.29 -12.90 -5.94
N GLY A 27 7.13 -11.93 -6.31
CA GLY A 27 8.05 -11.24 -5.40
C GLY A 27 7.33 -10.43 -4.33
N PHE A 28 6.27 -9.71 -4.69
CA PHE A 28 5.43 -8.94 -3.77
C PHE A 28 4.67 -9.86 -2.80
N VAL A 29 4.06 -10.93 -3.32
CA VAL A 29 3.43 -11.98 -2.51
C VAL A 29 4.47 -12.61 -1.58
N ALA A 30 5.65 -12.97 -2.07
CA ALA A 30 6.74 -13.52 -1.26
C ALA A 30 7.21 -12.55 -0.17
N MET A 31 7.30 -11.24 -0.44
CA MET A 31 7.62 -10.22 0.57
C MET A 31 6.52 -10.08 1.61
N ILE A 32 5.24 -10.10 1.21
CA ILE A 32 4.12 -10.11 2.15
C ILE A 32 4.19 -11.36 3.01
N PHE A 33 4.39 -12.53 2.42
CA PHE A 33 4.54 -13.79 3.13
C PHE A 33 5.74 -13.80 4.07
N ALA A 34 6.90 -13.31 3.64
CA ALA A 34 8.09 -13.17 4.47
C ALA A 34 7.83 -12.19 5.62
N GLY A 35 7.22 -11.03 5.37
CA GLY A 35 6.85 -10.08 6.41
C GLY A 35 5.83 -10.64 7.41
N LEU A 36 4.87 -11.46 6.95
CA LEU A 36 3.90 -12.14 7.79
C LEU A 36 4.48 -13.34 8.54
N ALA A 37 5.47 -14.04 7.97
CA ALA A 37 6.14 -15.19 8.57
C ALA A 37 7.23 -14.77 9.57
N LEU A 38 7.93 -13.66 9.28
CA LEU A 38 8.99 -13.10 10.11
C LEU A 38 8.47 -12.17 11.19
N ARG A 39 7.18 -11.84 11.21
CA ARG A 39 6.59 -11.12 12.34
C ARG A 39 6.74 -12.00 13.58
N PRO A 40 7.53 -11.59 14.58
CA PRO A 40 7.61 -12.35 15.83
C PRO A 40 6.19 -12.46 16.37
N LYS A 41 5.72 -13.70 16.62
CA LYS A 41 4.43 -13.94 17.27
C LYS A 41 4.48 -13.23 18.62
N ARG A 42 3.94 -12.00 18.68
CA ARG A 42 3.77 -11.26 19.92
C ARG A 42 2.50 -11.77 20.57
N GLY A 43 2.66 -12.81 21.38
CA GLY A 43 1.59 -13.44 22.14
C GLY A 43 1.91 -14.90 22.46
N PRO A 44 1.17 -15.50 23.40
CA PRO A 44 1.21 -16.95 23.61
C PRO A 44 0.97 -17.68 22.28
N SER A 45 1.71 -18.77 22.04
CA SER A 45 1.45 -19.61 20.88
C SER A 45 0.00 -20.12 20.92
N GLU A 46 -0.59 -20.51 19.78
CA GLU A 46 -1.90 -21.19 19.77
C GLU A 46 -1.89 -22.39 20.72
N ILE A 47 -0.77 -23.11 20.83
CA ILE A 47 -0.58 -24.18 21.83
C ILE A 47 -0.68 -23.65 23.26
N ASP A 48 0.03 -22.57 23.61
CA ASP A 48 -0.04 -21.99 24.97
C ASP A 48 -1.46 -21.54 25.32
N LEU A 49 -2.16 -21.04 24.30
CA LEU A 49 -3.55 -20.63 24.33
C LEU A 49 -4.54 -21.81 24.40
N LEU A 50 -4.17 -22.98 23.89
CA LEU A 50 -4.92 -24.24 24.02
C LEU A 50 -4.59 -24.94 25.34
N ARG A 51 -3.41 -24.73 25.91
CA ARG A 51 -3.09 -25.16 27.28
C ARG A 51 -3.92 -24.39 28.32
N ASP A 52 -4.40 -23.20 27.95
CA ASP A 52 -5.41 -22.46 28.71
C ASP A 52 -6.83 -22.93 28.34
N HIS A 53 -7.40 -23.79 29.18
CA HIS A 53 -8.72 -24.38 28.96
C HIS A 53 -9.87 -23.36 29.07
N HIS A 54 -9.66 -22.20 29.71
CA HIS A 54 -10.73 -21.21 29.95
C HIS A 54 -11.37 -20.68 28.66
N GLY A 55 -10.70 -20.80 27.51
CA GLY A 55 -11.20 -20.33 26.23
C GLY A 55 -11.77 -21.41 25.30
N TRP A 56 -11.75 -22.70 25.67
CA TRP A 56 -12.02 -23.78 24.71
C TRP A 56 -13.44 -23.77 24.15
N ARG A 57 -14.46 -23.60 24.99
CA ARG A 57 -15.85 -23.52 24.56
C ARG A 57 -16.05 -22.41 23.54
N LYS A 58 -15.60 -21.20 23.89
CA LYS A 58 -15.64 -20.03 23.01
C LYS A 58 -14.90 -20.28 21.69
N ARG A 59 -13.73 -20.94 21.72
CA ARG A 59 -12.99 -21.30 20.51
C ARG A 59 -13.73 -22.31 19.64
N LEU A 60 -14.38 -23.31 20.24
CA LEU A 60 -15.21 -24.29 19.52
C LEU A 60 -16.41 -23.61 18.88
N ASP A 61 -17.06 -22.69 19.60
CA ASP A 61 -18.13 -21.85 19.06
C ASP A 61 -17.59 -20.99 17.88
N ASP A 62 -16.39 -20.41 18.03
CA ASP A 62 -15.68 -19.64 16.98
C ASP A 62 -15.16 -20.51 15.81
N LEU A 63 -15.17 -21.85 15.94
CA LEU A 63 -14.77 -22.81 14.89
C LEU A 63 -15.95 -23.27 14.02
N ASN A 64 -17.19 -23.01 14.44
CA ASN A 64 -18.37 -23.22 13.60
C ASN A 64 -19.19 -21.93 13.36
N PRO A 65 -18.58 -20.80 12.97
CA PRO A 65 -19.31 -19.59 12.68
C PRO A 65 -20.16 -19.79 11.42
N ASP A 66 -21.34 -19.19 11.38
CA ASP A 66 -22.08 -19.05 10.13
C ASP A 66 -21.19 -18.34 9.09
N TRP A 67 -21.42 -18.54 7.79
CA TRP A 67 -20.61 -17.89 6.75
C TRP A 67 -20.65 -16.35 6.90
N ALA A 68 -21.77 -15.81 7.40
CA ALA A 68 -21.94 -14.40 7.72
C ALA A 68 -21.00 -13.97 8.86
N ASP A 69 -20.90 -14.77 9.93
CA ASP A 69 -20.01 -14.49 11.06
C ASP A 69 -18.54 -14.56 10.64
N ALA A 70 -18.17 -15.53 9.78
CA ALA A 70 -16.83 -15.61 9.21
C ALA A 70 -16.48 -14.37 8.37
N TRP A 71 -17.42 -13.91 7.52
CA TRP A 71 -17.28 -12.65 6.78
C TRP A 71 -17.04 -11.48 7.75
N PHE A 72 -17.92 -11.28 8.74
CA PHE A 72 -17.78 -10.16 9.68
C PHE A 72 -16.53 -10.26 10.55
N ALA A 73 -16.06 -11.45 10.90
CA ALA A 73 -14.79 -11.63 11.59
C ALA A 73 -13.61 -11.24 10.70
N GLY A 74 -13.65 -11.54 9.40
CA GLY A 74 -12.67 -11.05 8.42
C GLY A 74 -12.66 -9.53 8.33
N ILE A 75 -13.84 -8.95 8.19
CA ILE A 75 -14.06 -7.50 8.14
C ILE A 75 -13.61 -6.80 9.43
N ALA A 76 -13.94 -7.35 10.60
CA ALA A 76 -13.55 -6.79 11.89
C ALA A 76 -12.02 -6.80 12.07
N ARG A 77 -11.36 -7.88 11.65
CA ARG A 77 -9.88 -7.96 11.63
C ARG A 77 -9.29 -6.88 10.72
N PHE A 78 -9.84 -6.70 9.52
CA PHE A 78 -9.40 -5.65 8.61
C PHE A 78 -9.67 -4.25 9.17
N SER A 79 -10.85 -4.00 9.75
CA SER A 79 -11.20 -2.73 10.40
C SER A 79 -10.27 -2.40 11.57
N GLY A 80 -9.87 -3.40 12.35
CA GLY A 80 -8.87 -3.25 13.41
C GLY A 80 -7.46 -2.95 12.87
N PHE A 81 -7.08 -3.54 11.74
CA PHE A 81 -5.86 -3.15 11.02
C PHE A 81 -5.93 -1.71 10.50
N ALA A 82 -7.01 -1.35 9.79
CA ALA A 82 -7.23 -0.02 9.24
C ALA A 82 -7.25 1.04 10.35
N SER A 83 -7.87 0.75 11.51
CA SER A 83 -7.89 1.68 12.64
C SER A 83 -6.52 1.86 13.30
N ARG A 84 -5.64 0.84 13.28
CA ARG A 84 -4.24 1.00 13.72
C ARG A 84 -3.43 1.84 12.73
N LEU A 85 -3.65 1.65 11.44
CA LEU A 85 -2.95 2.37 10.37
C LEU A 85 -3.40 3.84 10.32
N TYR A 86 -4.70 4.06 10.07
CA TYR A 86 -5.31 5.38 9.83
C TYR A 86 -5.78 6.10 11.11
N GLY A 87 -5.86 5.41 12.26
CA GLY A 87 -6.40 5.95 13.51
C GLY A 87 -7.89 5.65 13.71
N GLU A 88 -8.41 5.84 14.92
CA GLU A 88 -9.78 5.45 15.29
C GLU A 88 -10.87 6.37 14.73
N ARG A 89 -10.59 7.63 14.43
CA ARG A 89 -11.60 8.52 13.83
C ARG A 89 -11.75 8.23 12.34
N LEU A 90 -12.97 8.32 11.82
CA LEU A 90 -13.26 8.08 10.38
C LEU A 90 -12.50 9.08 9.51
N LEU A 91 -12.66 10.37 9.84
CA LEU A 91 -11.93 11.48 9.25
C LEU A 91 -10.97 12.02 10.30
N SER A 92 -9.67 11.89 10.04
CA SER A 92 -8.63 12.47 10.89
C SER A 92 -7.42 12.87 10.07
N TRP A 93 -6.67 13.86 10.56
CA TRP A 93 -5.41 14.25 9.94
C TRP A 93 -4.40 13.11 9.84
N ARG A 94 -4.38 12.22 10.85
CA ARG A 94 -3.57 11.00 10.80
C ARG A 94 -3.99 10.07 9.65
N ALA A 95 -5.29 9.90 9.42
CA ALA A 95 -5.78 9.08 8.32
C ALA A 95 -5.40 9.69 6.97
N PHE A 96 -5.58 11.01 6.81
CA PHE A 96 -5.16 11.73 5.61
C PHE A 96 -3.64 11.68 5.38
N ASP A 97 -2.82 11.88 6.42
CA ASP A 97 -1.36 11.72 6.37
C ASP A 97 -0.94 10.35 5.84
N LYS A 98 -1.58 9.27 6.31
CA LYS A 98 -1.29 7.92 5.81
C LYS A 98 -1.80 7.69 4.39
N ALA A 99 -2.98 8.19 4.04
CA ALA A 99 -3.48 8.14 2.67
C ALA A 99 -2.52 8.90 1.72
N LEU A 100 -2.03 10.06 2.15
CA LEU A 100 -1.08 10.88 1.40
C LEU A 100 0.26 10.16 1.20
N MET A 101 0.85 9.64 2.27
CA MET A 101 2.09 8.86 2.20
C MET A 101 1.97 7.68 1.22
N ILE A 102 0.83 6.97 1.26
CA ILE A 102 0.55 5.86 0.35
C ILE A 102 0.35 6.37 -1.09
N ALA A 103 -0.37 7.48 -1.27
CA ALA A 103 -0.62 8.06 -2.59
C ALA A 103 0.66 8.54 -3.29
N PHE A 104 1.63 9.09 -2.56
CA PHE A 104 2.94 9.44 -3.13
C PHE A 104 3.76 8.22 -3.56
N LEU A 105 3.51 7.05 -2.97
CA LEU A 105 4.17 5.81 -3.38
C LEU A 105 3.64 5.31 -4.73
N TYR A 106 2.38 5.60 -5.06
CA TYR A 106 1.73 5.04 -6.26
C TYR A 106 2.34 5.50 -7.58
N PRO A 107 2.61 6.80 -7.84
CA PRO A 107 3.26 7.20 -9.09
C PRO A 107 4.63 6.55 -9.28
N ILE A 108 5.40 6.42 -8.20
CA ILE A 108 6.73 5.80 -8.24
C ILE A 108 6.59 4.31 -8.57
N ALA A 109 5.68 3.62 -7.88
CA ALA A 109 5.39 2.22 -8.17
C ALA A 109 4.86 2.04 -9.60
N ALA A 110 3.97 2.92 -10.05
CA ALA A 110 3.37 2.90 -11.38
C ALA A 110 4.41 3.15 -12.48
N LEU A 111 5.33 4.09 -12.28
CA LEU A 111 6.45 4.33 -13.20
C LEU A 111 7.38 3.12 -13.27
N LEU A 112 7.79 2.59 -12.11
CA LEU A 112 8.68 1.42 -12.06
C LEU A 112 8.02 0.20 -12.68
N LEU A 113 6.72 -0.02 -12.43
CA LEU A 113 5.93 -1.08 -13.04
C LEU A 113 5.78 -0.85 -14.55
N GLY A 114 5.37 0.34 -14.98
CA GLY A 114 5.23 0.69 -16.40
C GLY A 114 6.52 0.41 -17.18
N TRP A 115 7.66 0.84 -16.64
CA TRP A 115 8.96 0.58 -17.23
C TRP A 115 9.38 -0.90 -17.17
N ALA A 116 9.13 -1.59 -16.05
CA ALA A 116 9.41 -3.01 -15.93
C ALA A 116 8.64 -3.84 -16.97
N LEU A 117 7.37 -3.49 -17.19
CA LEU A 117 6.42 -4.28 -17.97
C LEU A 117 6.44 -3.92 -19.45
N PHE A 118 6.48 -2.63 -19.77
CA PHE A 118 6.28 -2.11 -21.12
C PHE A 118 7.52 -1.42 -21.67
N ASP A 119 8.61 -1.32 -20.89
CA ASP A 119 9.77 -0.47 -21.22
C ASP A 119 9.39 1.02 -21.33
N ALA A 120 8.19 1.37 -20.84
CA ALA A 120 7.66 2.72 -20.79
C ALA A 120 8.31 3.50 -19.64
N GLY A 121 9.54 3.96 -19.86
CA GLY A 121 10.29 4.77 -18.92
C GLY A 121 9.91 6.25 -18.94
N ARG A 122 8.92 6.61 -19.75
CA ARG A 122 8.48 7.98 -19.98
C ARG A 122 7.27 8.35 -19.14
N LEU A 123 7.21 9.63 -18.83
CA LEU A 123 6.20 10.27 -18.00
C LEU A 123 5.77 11.50 -18.80
N GLY A 124 4.63 11.38 -19.51
CA GLY A 124 4.35 12.27 -20.63
C GLY A 124 5.46 12.20 -21.68
N GLU A 125 6.00 13.34 -22.08
CA GLU A 125 7.10 13.40 -23.06
C GLU A 125 8.50 13.21 -22.45
N SER A 126 8.62 13.27 -21.12
CA SER A 126 9.90 13.23 -20.40
C SER A 126 10.37 11.80 -20.15
N GLU A 127 11.61 11.48 -20.49
CA GLU A 127 12.25 10.19 -20.18
C GLU A 127 12.80 10.20 -18.74
N PHE A 128 12.28 9.30 -17.89
CA PHE A 128 12.72 9.13 -16.50
C PHE A 128 13.55 7.87 -16.32
N LEU A 129 13.20 6.80 -17.02
CA LEU A 129 13.94 5.56 -16.99
C LEU A 129 14.42 5.24 -18.41
N PRO A 130 15.65 4.76 -18.56
CA PRO A 130 16.22 4.47 -19.87
C PRO A 130 15.40 3.39 -20.59
N GLU A 131 14.98 3.70 -21.82
CA GLU A 131 14.28 2.77 -22.70
C GLU A 131 15.27 1.86 -23.45
N GLY A 132 14.78 0.78 -24.05
CA GLY A 132 15.56 -0.17 -24.83
C GLY A 132 16.43 -1.11 -23.98
N LEU A 133 16.23 -1.13 -22.66
CA LEU A 133 16.99 -2.01 -21.79
C LEU A 133 16.46 -3.44 -21.86
N LYS A 134 17.40 -4.39 -22.01
CA LYS A 134 17.12 -5.82 -21.86
C LYS A 134 16.46 -6.09 -20.50
N LEU A 135 15.45 -6.95 -20.48
CA LEU A 135 14.63 -7.22 -19.30
C LEU A 135 15.45 -7.52 -18.03
N TRP A 136 16.49 -8.35 -18.12
CA TRP A 136 17.33 -8.68 -16.96
C TRP A 136 18.02 -7.45 -16.32
N ARG A 137 18.36 -6.43 -17.11
CA ARG A 137 18.94 -5.17 -16.60
C ARG A 137 17.89 -4.37 -15.86
N ARG A 138 16.67 -4.31 -16.39
CA ARG A 138 15.52 -3.69 -15.72
C ARG A 138 15.23 -4.38 -14.40
N THR A 139 15.18 -5.72 -14.40
CA THR A 139 15.00 -6.52 -13.18
C THR A 139 16.10 -6.25 -12.15
N LEU A 140 17.37 -6.21 -12.56
CA LEU A 140 18.49 -5.94 -11.66
C LEU A 140 18.41 -4.54 -11.05
N LEU A 141 18.04 -3.53 -11.85
CA LEU A 141 17.80 -2.17 -11.37
C LEU A 141 16.63 -2.10 -10.39
N LEU A 142 15.52 -2.80 -10.65
CA LEU A 142 14.39 -2.89 -9.72
C LEU A 142 14.78 -3.57 -8.41
N VAL A 143 15.58 -4.65 -8.47
CA VAL A 143 16.12 -5.32 -7.27
C VAL A 143 17.02 -4.36 -6.49
N ALA A 144 17.89 -3.61 -7.16
CA ALA A 144 18.73 -2.61 -6.51
C ALA A 144 17.92 -1.49 -5.83
N ILE A 145 16.89 -0.96 -6.51
CA ILE A 145 15.96 0.03 -5.97
C ILE A 145 15.23 -0.54 -4.75
N GLY A 146 14.71 -1.77 -4.87
CA GLY A 146 14.00 -2.46 -3.78
C GLY A 146 14.88 -2.72 -2.56
N LEU A 147 16.12 -3.16 -2.76
CA LEU A 147 17.12 -3.33 -1.70
C LEU A 147 17.44 -1.98 -1.04
N GLY A 148 17.63 -0.92 -1.82
CA GLY A 148 17.87 0.43 -1.30
C GLY A 148 16.69 0.93 -0.45
N ALA A 149 15.46 0.76 -0.93
CA ALA A 149 14.25 1.09 -0.17
C ALA A 149 14.12 0.25 1.12
N GLY A 150 14.46 -1.04 1.06
CA GLY A 150 14.49 -1.93 2.22
C GLY A 150 15.50 -1.48 3.28
N VAL A 151 16.72 -1.11 2.87
CA VAL A 151 17.73 -0.53 3.76
C VAL A 151 17.23 0.77 4.39
N MET A 152 16.64 1.68 3.61
CA MET A 152 16.05 2.92 4.13
C MET A 152 14.93 2.66 5.13
N TYR A 153 14.06 1.68 4.87
CA TYR A 153 13.03 1.27 5.82
C TYR A 153 13.63 0.76 7.13
N LEU A 154 14.66 -0.10 7.07
CA LEU A 154 15.35 -0.60 8.25
C LEU A 154 16.04 0.53 9.04
N VAL A 155 16.66 1.48 8.33
CA VAL A 155 17.25 2.69 8.93
C VAL A 155 16.17 3.52 9.60
N ALA A 156 15.02 3.75 8.96
CA ALA A 156 13.90 4.50 9.53
C ALA A 156 13.31 3.81 10.77
N GLN A 157 13.10 2.48 10.71
CA GLN A 157 12.63 1.67 11.86
C GLN A 157 13.61 1.71 13.04
N HIS A 158 14.90 1.90 12.76
CA HIS A 158 15.95 2.00 13.77
C HIS A 158 16.47 3.42 13.94
N TYR A 159 15.79 4.44 13.41
CA TYR A 159 16.29 5.81 13.39
C TYR A 159 16.60 6.30 14.80
N GLY A 160 15.71 6.06 15.78
CA GLY A 160 15.99 6.43 17.17
C GLY A 160 17.19 5.70 17.79
N LYS A 161 17.47 4.45 17.39
CA LYS A 161 18.68 3.73 17.83
C LYS A 161 19.93 4.26 17.15
N ILE A 162 19.83 4.58 15.86
CA ILE A 162 20.91 5.16 15.05
C ILE A 162 21.22 6.57 15.54
N GLU A 163 20.22 7.42 15.74
CA GLU A 163 20.32 8.75 16.34
C GLU A 163 20.95 8.69 17.73
N ALA A 164 20.53 7.74 18.59
CA ALA A 164 21.14 7.55 19.90
C ALA A 164 22.60 7.11 19.81
N ALA A 165 22.95 6.24 18.86
CA ALA A 165 24.33 5.81 18.63
C ALA A 165 25.19 6.97 18.09
N ILE A 166 24.72 7.67 17.06
CA ILE A 166 25.35 8.86 16.48
C ILE A 166 25.54 9.92 17.55
N SER A 167 24.50 10.23 18.34
CA SER A 167 24.57 11.21 19.43
C SER A 167 25.59 10.80 20.48
N ARG A 168 25.73 9.51 20.81
CA ARG A 168 26.74 9.01 21.74
C ARG A 168 28.16 9.24 21.25
N TYR A 169 28.41 9.07 19.95
CA TYR A 169 29.74 9.29 19.36
C TYR A 169 30.03 10.77 19.04
N LEU A 170 29.01 11.55 18.68
CA LEU A 170 29.14 12.96 18.29
C LEU A 170 29.03 13.93 19.46
N MET A 171 28.37 13.58 20.58
CA MET A 171 28.28 14.46 21.76
C MET A 171 29.65 14.94 22.27
N PRO A 172 30.68 14.08 22.40
CA PRO A 172 32.00 14.52 22.84
C PRO A 172 32.63 15.54 21.88
N LEU A 173 32.43 15.36 20.57
CA LEU A 173 32.92 16.28 19.54
C LEU A 173 32.15 17.60 19.58
N GLN A 174 30.82 17.54 19.70
CA GLN A 174 29.97 18.72 19.83
C GLN A 174 30.36 19.53 21.07
N LYS A 175 30.54 18.89 22.22
CA LYS A 175 31.03 19.57 23.44
C LYS A 175 32.38 20.24 23.26
N ARG A 176 33.29 19.66 22.47
CA ARG A 176 34.59 20.28 22.14
C ARG A 176 34.43 21.49 21.21
N LEU A 177 33.54 21.41 20.23
CA LEU A 177 33.22 22.51 19.31
C LEU A 177 32.49 23.66 20.01
N ASP A 178 31.56 23.35 20.91
CA ASP A 178 30.81 24.34 21.70
C ASP A 178 31.73 25.13 22.65
N ASN A 179 32.89 24.55 23.02
CA ASN A 179 33.91 25.23 23.80
C ASN A 179 34.86 26.11 22.97
N LEU A 180 34.75 26.12 21.63
CA LEU A 180 35.52 27.02 20.79
C LEU A 180 34.85 28.41 20.78
N PRO A 181 35.56 29.48 21.18
CA PRO A 181 34.98 30.81 21.37
C PRO A 181 34.56 31.53 20.07
N VAL A 182 34.67 30.88 18.91
CA VAL A 182 34.58 31.53 17.58
C VAL A 182 33.35 31.08 16.77
N LEU A 183 32.62 30.05 17.21
CA LEU A 183 31.45 29.54 16.48
C LEU A 183 30.17 29.75 17.29
N PRO A 184 29.14 30.43 16.73
CA PRO A 184 27.83 30.51 17.39
C PRO A 184 27.25 29.09 17.48
N SER A 185 27.23 28.56 18.72
CA SER A 185 26.90 27.16 19.08
C SER A 185 25.55 26.66 18.55
N GLN A 186 24.62 27.56 18.22
CA GLN A 186 23.33 27.21 17.65
C GLN A 186 23.41 26.82 16.17
N ALA A 187 24.29 27.44 15.39
CA ALA A 187 24.45 27.12 13.96
C ALA A 187 25.18 25.79 13.78
N GLY A 188 26.24 25.55 14.56
CA GLY A 188 27.04 24.32 14.50
C GLY A 188 26.24 23.06 14.85
N GLY A 189 25.43 23.11 15.91
CA GLY A 189 24.57 21.99 16.31
C GLY A 189 23.46 21.69 15.30
N PHE A 190 22.90 22.71 14.66
CA PHE A 190 21.88 22.53 13.61
C PHE A 190 22.49 21.92 12.34
N SER A 191 23.62 22.44 11.86
CA SER A 191 24.32 21.91 10.67
C SER A 191 24.74 20.45 10.83
N LEU A 192 25.18 20.04 12.02
CA LEU A 192 25.58 18.65 12.30
C LEU A 192 24.38 17.70 12.34
N ARG A 193 23.23 18.12 12.87
CA ARG A 193 21.99 17.32 12.85
C ARG A 193 21.41 17.20 11.45
N VAL A 194 21.45 18.27 10.66
CA VAL A 194 21.06 18.26 9.25
C VAL A 194 22.00 17.36 8.44
N LEU A 195 23.32 17.46 8.62
CA LEU A 195 24.30 16.57 7.98
C LEU A 195 24.14 15.11 8.38
N ALA A 196 23.90 14.82 9.66
CA ALA A 196 23.67 13.46 10.14
C ALA A 196 22.35 12.86 9.62
N GLY A 197 21.30 13.69 9.48
CA GLY A 197 20.03 13.29 8.87
C GLY A 197 20.10 13.14 7.35
N LEU A 198 20.97 13.91 6.69
CA LEU A 198 21.20 13.84 5.24
C LEU A 198 22.20 12.76 4.83
N ALA A 199 23.10 12.32 5.72
CA ALA A 199 24.13 11.33 5.40
C ALA A 199 23.57 9.99 4.86
N PRO A 200 22.47 9.41 5.40
CA PRO A 200 21.84 8.23 4.81
C PRO A 200 21.29 8.50 3.40
N SER A 201 20.67 9.65 3.20
CA SER A 201 20.09 10.09 1.91
C SER A 201 21.19 10.33 0.87
N ALA A 202 22.30 10.94 1.28
CA ALA A 202 23.48 11.17 0.45
C ALA A 202 24.21 9.87 0.12
N ALA A 203 24.34 8.94 1.07
CA ALA A 203 24.93 7.62 0.82
C ALA A 203 24.06 6.79 -0.14
N LEU A 204 22.74 6.90 -0.06
CA LEU A 204 21.81 6.27 -1.00
C LEU A 204 21.89 6.91 -2.39
N ALA A 205 21.94 8.24 -2.47
CA ALA A 205 22.14 8.97 -3.73
C ALA A 205 23.48 8.58 -4.37
N LEU A 206 24.54 8.40 -3.57
CA LEU A 206 25.84 7.93 -4.02
C LEU A 206 25.81 6.46 -4.47
N ALA A 207 25.13 5.59 -3.73
CA ALA A 207 24.98 4.17 -4.08
C ALA A 207 24.13 3.98 -5.35
N ALA A 208 23.05 4.75 -5.49
CA ALA A 208 22.25 4.81 -6.71
C ALA A 208 23.06 5.39 -7.87
N TYR A 209 23.83 6.45 -7.62
CA TYR A 209 24.76 7.02 -8.59
C TYR A 209 25.79 5.97 -9.07
N PHE A 210 26.43 5.22 -8.17
CA PHE A 210 27.39 4.17 -8.55
C PHE A 210 26.74 2.96 -9.23
N ALA A 211 25.49 2.62 -8.88
CA ALA A 211 24.72 1.58 -9.55
C ALA A 211 24.30 1.99 -10.98
N VAL A 212 24.05 3.30 -11.19
CA VAL A 212 23.56 3.87 -12.45
C VAL A 212 24.68 4.45 -13.33
N ALA A 213 25.88 4.72 -12.78
CA ALA A 213 27.03 5.28 -13.50
C ALA A 213 27.55 4.38 -14.65
N GLY A 214 27.05 3.15 -14.79
CA GLY A 214 27.26 2.34 -16.00
C GLY A 214 26.33 2.65 -17.18
N ALA A 215 25.32 3.52 -17.03
CA ALA A 215 24.23 3.67 -18.00
C ALA A 215 23.71 5.10 -18.28
N GLY A 216 24.40 6.16 -17.83
CA GLY A 216 24.10 7.53 -18.33
C GLY A 216 22.87 8.25 -17.75
N ALA A 217 22.27 7.79 -16.65
CA ALA A 217 21.07 8.41 -16.04
C ALA A 217 21.35 9.11 -14.68
N ALA A 218 22.42 9.92 -14.60
CA ALA A 218 22.83 10.59 -13.36
C ALA A 218 21.86 11.68 -12.88
N ALA A 219 21.16 12.36 -13.80
CA ALA A 219 20.25 13.47 -13.46
C ALA A 219 18.97 12.99 -12.75
N VAL A 220 18.44 11.82 -13.13
CA VAL A 220 17.18 11.29 -12.57
C VAL A 220 17.39 10.78 -11.15
N GLY A 221 18.52 10.12 -10.86
CA GLY A 221 18.84 9.65 -9.51
C GLY A 221 18.94 10.78 -8.49
N VAL A 222 19.49 11.94 -8.90
CA VAL A 222 19.54 13.14 -8.06
C VAL A 222 18.17 13.79 -7.92
N ALA A 223 17.41 13.92 -9.01
CA ALA A 223 16.06 14.49 -8.96
C ALA A 223 15.11 13.66 -8.08
N LEU A 224 15.15 12.33 -8.17
CA LEU A 224 14.31 11.43 -7.38
C LEU A 224 14.69 11.47 -5.89
N SER A 225 15.99 11.49 -5.57
CA SER A 225 16.47 11.57 -4.18
C SER A 225 16.17 12.92 -3.55
N VAL A 226 16.27 14.02 -4.30
CA VAL A 226 15.83 15.36 -3.85
C VAL A 226 14.32 15.42 -3.67
N ALA A 227 13.53 14.88 -4.61
CA ALA A 227 12.07 14.85 -4.50
C ALA A 227 11.60 14.04 -3.28
N VAL A 228 12.21 12.88 -3.02
CA VAL A 228 11.93 12.08 -1.82
C VAL A 228 12.34 12.81 -0.55
N ALA A 229 13.50 13.48 -0.53
CA ALA A 229 13.95 14.27 0.62
C ALA A 229 13.03 15.47 0.92
N VAL A 230 12.57 16.17 -0.12
CA VAL A 230 11.63 17.29 0.01
C VAL A 230 10.26 16.80 0.44
N ALA A 231 9.75 15.70 -0.10
CA ALA A 231 8.47 15.12 0.33
C ALA A 231 8.50 14.70 1.81
N VAL A 232 9.60 14.10 2.27
CA VAL A 232 9.81 13.77 3.68
C VAL A 232 9.88 15.03 4.54
N ALA A 233 10.59 16.08 4.08
CA ALA A 233 10.70 17.35 4.82
C ALA A 233 9.36 18.10 4.93
N VAL A 234 8.55 18.10 3.86
CA VAL A 234 7.22 18.73 3.83
C VAL A 234 6.23 17.97 4.73
N CYS A 235 6.25 16.63 4.69
CA CYS A 235 5.43 15.82 5.59
C CYS A 235 5.76 16.04 7.08
N VAL A 236 7.01 16.36 7.40
CA VAL A 236 7.44 16.67 8.77
C VAL A 236 7.13 18.12 9.17
N GLY A 237 7.06 19.06 8.22
CA GLY A 237 6.91 20.49 8.47
C GLY A 237 5.47 21.01 8.63
N VAL A 238 4.46 20.36 8.05
CA VAL A 238 3.08 20.92 7.94
C VAL A 238 2.15 20.50 9.09
N VAL A 239 2.70 20.31 10.30
CA VAL A 239 1.92 19.96 11.51
C VAL A 239 1.20 21.19 12.14
N GLY A 240 1.29 22.38 11.53
CA GLY A 240 0.59 23.59 12.00
C GLY A 240 -0.80 23.79 11.39
N ALA A 241 -1.83 23.71 12.23
CA ALA A 241 -3.25 23.83 11.87
C ALA A 241 -3.61 25.11 11.08
N ALA A 242 -4.24 24.96 9.92
CA ALA A 242 -5.53 25.57 9.57
C ALA A 242 -5.97 25.19 8.14
N VAL A 243 -7.29 25.08 7.99
CA VAL A 243 -8.09 25.26 6.75
C VAL A 243 -8.23 24.06 5.78
N VAL A 244 -9.44 23.50 5.75
CA VAL A 244 -9.92 22.57 4.70
C VAL A 244 -10.01 23.24 3.31
N VAL A 245 -10.19 24.56 3.27
CA VAL A 245 -10.13 25.41 2.06
C VAL A 245 -8.68 25.76 1.65
N LEU A 246 -7.70 25.80 2.57
CA LEU A 246 -6.28 26.10 2.29
C LEU A 246 -5.44 24.85 2.07
N VAL A 247 -5.96 23.63 2.30
CA VAL A 247 -5.29 22.41 1.82
C VAL A 247 -5.52 22.23 0.32
N ILE A 248 -6.72 22.54 -0.20
CA ILE A 248 -6.96 22.54 -1.65
C ILE A 248 -6.32 23.78 -2.28
N ALA A 249 -6.56 24.99 -1.73
CA ALA A 249 -5.95 26.22 -2.25
C ALA A 249 -4.45 26.32 -1.96
N GLY A 250 -3.93 25.62 -0.95
CA GLY A 250 -2.50 25.59 -0.60
C GLY A 250 -1.76 24.39 -1.16
N ALA A 251 -2.40 23.27 -1.53
CA ALA A 251 -1.78 22.31 -2.45
C ALA A 251 -1.65 22.92 -3.84
N VAL A 252 -2.71 23.60 -4.33
CA VAL A 252 -2.67 24.40 -5.56
C VAL A 252 -1.69 25.57 -5.40
N GLY A 253 -1.66 26.22 -4.23
CA GLY A 253 -0.77 27.34 -3.92
C GLY A 253 0.69 26.94 -3.80
N VAL A 254 1.02 25.82 -3.16
CA VAL A 254 2.38 25.28 -3.07
C VAL A 254 2.83 24.75 -4.43
N ALA A 255 1.97 24.06 -5.17
CA ALA A 255 2.28 23.67 -6.55
C ALA A 255 2.50 24.92 -7.43
N ALA A 256 1.70 25.97 -7.28
CA ALA A 256 1.84 27.24 -8.00
C ALA A 256 3.06 28.07 -7.54
N VAL A 257 3.44 28.02 -6.26
CA VAL A 257 4.63 28.69 -5.71
C VAL A 257 5.89 27.95 -6.13
N VAL A 258 5.89 26.61 -6.11
CA VAL A 258 7.02 25.81 -6.60
C VAL A 258 7.14 25.94 -8.12
N ALA A 259 6.04 25.85 -8.87
CA ALA A 259 6.03 26.13 -10.31
C ALA A 259 6.45 27.58 -10.61
N GLY A 260 6.01 28.54 -9.79
CA GLY A 260 6.36 29.96 -9.87
C GLY A 260 7.84 30.24 -9.57
N ALA A 261 8.41 29.57 -8.56
CA ALA A 261 9.82 29.68 -8.19
C ALA A 261 10.72 29.01 -9.25
N LEU A 262 10.28 27.89 -9.82
CA LEU A 262 10.98 27.21 -10.91
C LEU A 262 10.90 28.02 -12.22
N THR A 263 9.76 28.66 -12.51
CA THR A 263 9.63 29.56 -13.68
C THR A 263 10.42 30.86 -13.54
N PHE A 264 10.62 31.38 -12.33
CA PHE A 264 11.47 32.56 -12.09
C PHE A 264 12.96 32.30 -12.38
N ALA A 265 13.38 31.03 -12.46
CA ALA A 265 14.78 30.65 -12.67
C ALA A 265 15.26 30.68 -14.14
N GLY A 266 14.38 30.94 -15.11
CA GLY A 266 14.76 31.24 -16.50
C GLY A 266 15.13 30.05 -17.40
N ASN A 267 14.27 29.85 -18.40
CA ASN A 267 14.39 29.21 -19.74
C ASN A 267 15.11 27.85 -19.95
N ASP A 268 14.40 27.00 -20.70
CA ASP A 268 14.77 25.72 -21.35
C ASP A 268 14.98 24.45 -20.50
N LEU A 269 15.08 24.55 -19.17
CA LEU A 269 15.12 23.39 -18.27
C LEU A 269 13.75 23.02 -17.65
N LEU A 270 12.66 23.61 -18.14
CA LEU A 270 11.36 23.68 -17.44
C LEU A 270 10.28 22.67 -17.88
N THR A 271 10.50 21.88 -18.93
CA THR A 271 9.58 20.78 -19.29
C THR A 271 9.59 19.62 -18.29
N PRO A 272 10.74 19.14 -17.76
CA PRO A 272 10.74 18.10 -16.73
C PRO A 272 10.04 18.50 -15.40
N PRO A 273 10.23 19.71 -14.85
CA PRO A 273 9.61 20.11 -13.60
C PRO A 273 8.08 20.13 -13.60
N ALA A 274 7.43 20.58 -14.67
CA ALA A 274 5.96 20.62 -14.72
C ALA A 274 5.36 19.20 -14.71
N THR A 275 5.96 18.27 -15.45
CA THR A 275 5.59 16.85 -15.46
C THR A 275 5.79 16.24 -14.07
N VAL A 276 6.95 16.48 -13.45
CA VAL A 276 7.25 16.02 -12.09
C VAL A 276 6.24 16.58 -11.09
N LEU A 277 5.92 17.87 -11.15
CA LEU A 277 4.96 18.50 -10.25
C LEU A 277 3.55 17.93 -10.43
N LEU A 278 3.13 17.70 -11.68
CA LEU A 278 1.83 17.11 -11.96
C LEU A 278 1.77 15.69 -11.41
N PHE A 279 2.68 14.80 -11.82
CA PHE A 279 2.59 13.38 -11.53
C PHE A 279 3.08 12.97 -10.15
N LEU A 280 4.07 13.66 -9.60
CA LEU A 280 4.62 13.37 -8.27
C LEU A 280 4.10 14.34 -7.20
N GLY A 281 3.37 15.40 -7.55
CA GLY A 281 2.83 16.37 -6.60
C GLY A 281 1.30 16.43 -6.62
N PHE A 282 0.73 17.01 -7.67
CA PHE A 282 -0.70 17.29 -7.77
C PHE A 282 -1.55 16.02 -7.79
N LEU A 283 -1.20 15.04 -8.64
CA LEU A 283 -1.97 13.80 -8.78
C LEU A 283 -1.99 12.97 -7.48
N PRO A 284 -0.87 12.75 -6.76
CA PRO A 284 -0.89 12.10 -5.44
C PRO A 284 -1.78 12.78 -4.42
N ILE A 285 -1.84 14.12 -4.40
CA ILE A 285 -2.68 14.84 -3.44
C ILE A 285 -4.16 14.60 -3.75
N LEU A 286 -4.57 14.70 -5.02
CA LEU A 286 -5.94 14.39 -5.41
C LEU A 286 -6.29 12.93 -5.13
N ASN A 287 -5.37 12.00 -5.42
CA ASN A 287 -5.54 10.58 -5.15
C ASN A 287 -5.68 10.31 -3.64
N ALA A 288 -4.84 10.93 -2.82
CA ALA A 288 -4.90 10.82 -1.36
C ALA A 288 -6.24 11.30 -0.80
N LEU A 289 -6.80 12.37 -1.38
CA LEU A 289 -8.11 12.87 -0.99
C LEU A 289 -9.21 11.87 -1.36
N ALA A 290 -9.18 11.32 -2.58
CA ALA A 290 -10.11 10.29 -3.01
C ALA A 290 -10.03 9.03 -2.12
N ASP A 291 -8.81 8.56 -1.83
CA ASP A 291 -8.55 7.42 -0.94
C ASP A 291 -9.05 7.70 0.47
N PHE A 292 -8.76 8.88 1.01
CA PHE A 292 -9.19 9.29 2.34
C PHE A 292 -10.71 9.27 2.48
N LEU A 293 -11.43 9.80 1.49
CA LEU A 293 -12.89 9.81 1.46
C LEU A 293 -13.45 8.39 1.29
N SER A 294 -12.89 7.60 0.37
CA SER A 294 -13.27 6.21 0.14
C SER A 294 -13.10 5.38 1.41
N ILE A 295 -11.91 5.42 2.04
CA ILE A 295 -11.62 4.72 3.30
C ILE A 295 -12.56 5.17 4.42
N ALA A 296 -12.84 6.47 4.54
CA ALA A 296 -13.74 6.98 5.57
C ALA A 296 -15.17 6.43 5.37
N ALA A 297 -15.65 6.39 4.14
CA ALA A 297 -16.96 5.86 3.79
C ALA A 297 -17.05 4.34 4.00
N THR A 298 -16.06 3.56 3.54
CA THR A 298 -15.97 2.12 3.81
C THR A 298 -15.97 1.86 5.31
N ARG A 299 -15.19 2.60 6.09
CA ARG A 299 -15.13 2.42 7.56
C ARG A 299 -16.44 2.83 8.25
N ALA A 300 -17.10 3.89 7.79
CA ALA A 300 -18.40 4.30 8.32
C ALA A 300 -19.42 3.18 8.09
N PHE A 301 -19.43 2.62 6.89
CA PHE A 301 -20.28 1.50 6.52
C PHE A 301 -20.00 0.25 7.37
N LEU A 302 -18.72 -0.13 7.48
CA LEU A 302 -18.31 -1.27 8.27
C LEU A 302 -18.68 -1.15 9.75
N ARG A 303 -18.72 0.06 10.30
CA ARG A 303 -19.22 0.28 11.68
C ARG A 303 -20.73 0.06 11.82
N HIS A 304 -21.50 0.37 10.79
CA HIS A 304 -22.95 0.15 10.80
C HIS A 304 -23.29 -1.33 10.64
N ILE A 305 -22.47 -2.09 9.91
CA ILE A 305 -22.72 -3.52 9.68
C ILE A 305 -21.99 -4.42 10.68
N ALA A 306 -20.88 -3.99 11.26
CA ALA A 306 -20.21 -4.75 12.31
C ALA A 306 -21.24 -5.10 13.41
N PRO A 307 -21.35 -6.39 13.78
CA PRO A 307 -22.28 -6.81 14.81
C PRO A 307 -21.89 -6.12 16.12
N GLY A 308 -22.80 -5.26 16.61
CA GLY A 308 -22.76 -4.84 18.01
C GLY A 308 -23.08 -6.05 18.91
N PRO A 309 -22.77 -5.96 20.22
CA PRO A 309 -23.02 -7.05 21.18
C PRO A 309 -24.51 -7.47 21.27
N ALA A 310 -25.43 -6.70 20.68
CA ALA A 310 -26.87 -6.93 20.72
C ALA A 310 -27.47 -7.44 19.39
N ARG A 311 -26.68 -7.74 18.34
CA ARG A 311 -27.27 -8.23 17.08
C ARG A 311 -27.67 -9.71 17.18
N PRO A 312 -28.92 -10.08 16.81
CA PRO A 312 -29.29 -11.47 16.64
C PRO A 312 -28.44 -12.08 15.51
N HIS A 313 -28.01 -13.32 15.71
CA HIS A 313 -27.18 -14.07 14.77
C HIS A 313 -27.88 -14.17 13.41
N GLY A 314 -27.14 -13.96 12.31
CA GLY A 314 -27.62 -14.16 10.95
C GLY A 314 -27.87 -12.87 10.15
N ALA A 315 -26.81 -12.11 9.83
CA ALA A 315 -26.96 -11.14 8.75
C ALA A 315 -27.23 -11.90 7.43
N SER A 316 -28.28 -11.52 6.72
CA SER A 316 -28.62 -12.15 5.46
C SER A 316 -27.51 -11.93 4.42
N LEU A 317 -27.33 -12.91 3.52
CA LEU A 317 -26.47 -12.77 2.34
C LEU A 317 -26.76 -11.49 1.55
N LEU A 318 -28.03 -11.09 1.50
CA LEU A 318 -28.46 -9.85 0.88
C LEU A 318 -27.84 -8.61 1.53
N ALA A 319 -27.72 -8.55 2.86
CA ALA A 319 -27.09 -7.43 3.55
C ALA A 319 -25.59 -7.33 3.26
N VAL A 320 -24.90 -8.48 3.17
CA VAL A 320 -23.48 -8.52 2.78
C VAL A 320 -23.30 -8.07 1.34
N LEU A 321 -24.11 -8.59 0.41
CA LEU A 321 -24.06 -8.23 -1.01
C LEU A 321 -24.40 -6.74 -1.23
N ALA A 322 -25.43 -6.23 -0.56
CA ALA A 322 -25.78 -4.82 -0.62
C ALA A 322 -24.64 -3.94 -0.11
N GLY A 323 -23.90 -4.41 0.90
CA GLY A 323 -22.75 -3.69 1.42
C GLY A 323 -21.55 -3.65 0.51
N VAL A 324 -21.24 -4.78 -0.12
CA VAL A 324 -20.22 -4.86 -1.18
C VAL A 324 -20.58 -3.93 -2.33
N LEU A 325 -21.84 -3.95 -2.77
CA LEU A 325 -22.32 -3.09 -3.86
C LEU A 325 -22.20 -1.60 -3.49
N LEU A 326 -22.60 -1.22 -2.27
CA LEU A 326 -22.51 0.16 -1.82
C LEU A 326 -21.04 0.65 -1.74
N ASP A 327 -20.14 -0.18 -1.20
CA ASP A 327 -18.70 0.14 -1.16
C ASP A 327 -18.13 0.34 -2.57
N LEU A 328 -18.53 -0.51 -3.53
CA LEU A 328 -18.13 -0.39 -4.93
C LEU A 328 -18.69 0.90 -5.58
N VAL A 329 -19.95 1.25 -5.32
CA VAL A 329 -20.56 2.49 -5.81
C VAL A 329 -19.83 3.72 -5.28
N ILE A 330 -19.49 3.72 -3.99
CA ILE A 330 -18.73 4.81 -3.38
C ILE A 330 -17.33 4.91 -4.00
N ALA A 331 -16.63 3.79 -4.14
CA ALA A 331 -15.30 3.75 -4.77
C ALA A 331 -15.35 4.25 -6.22
N ALA A 332 -16.35 3.81 -7.00
CA ALA A 332 -16.56 4.29 -8.36
C ALA A 332 -16.86 5.80 -8.39
N THR A 333 -17.66 6.31 -7.44
CA THR A 333 -17.95 7.75 -7.32
C THR A 333 -16.69 8.55 -6.99
N CYS A 334 -15.85 8.07 -6.06
CA CYS A 334 -14.56 8.68 -5.75
C CYS A 334 -13.62 8.67 -6.96
N LEU A 335 -13.57 7.58 -7.71
CA LEU A 335 -12.77 7.46 -8.93
C LEU A 335 -13.24 8.44 -10.02
N LEU A 336 -14.55 8.53 -10.25
CA LEU A 336 -15.12 9.48 -11.21
C LEU A 336 -14.86 10.93 -10.78
N GLY A 337 -14.99 11.23 -9.48
CA GLY A 337 -14.66 12.54 -8.92
C GLY A 337 -13.18 12.89 -9.09
N LEU A 338 -12.28 11.92 -8.88
CA LEU A 338 -10.84 12.08 -9.11
C LEU A 338 -10.54 12.36 -10.59
N LEU A 339 -11.09 11.55 -11.51
CA LEU A 339 -10.95 11.76 -12.95
C LEU A 339 -11.41 13.16 -13.36
N TRP A 340 -12.59 13.56 -12.90
CA TRP A 340 -13.11 14.91 -13.15
C TRP A 340 -12.17 15.98 -12.62
N ALA A 341 -11.71 15.87 -11.36
CA ALA A 341 -10.81 16.85 -10.75
C ALA A 341 -9.47 16.97 -11.48
N ILE A 342 -8.91 15.86 -11.96
CA ILE A 342 -7.69 15.85 -12.77
C ILE A 342 -7.92 16.61 -14.09
N THR A 343 -8.99 16.27 -14.81
CA THR A 343 -9.30 16.93 -16.10
C THR A 343 -9.58 18.42 -15.93
N ALA A 344 -10.39 18.80 -14.95
CA ALA A 344 -10.69 20.20 -14.65
C ALA A 344 -9.43 20.98 -14.22
N GLY A 345 -8.55 20.34 -13.44
CA GLY A 345 -7.27 20.93 -13.04
C GLY A 345 -6.35 21.18 -14.23
N LEU A 346 -6.27 20.22 -15.18
CA LEU A 346 -5.49 20.35 -16.40
C LEU A 346 -6.07 21.40 -17.36
N ASP A 347 -7.40 21.48 -17.50
CA ASP A 347 -8.06 22.54 -18.26
C ASP A 347 -7.83 23.92 -17.66
N LEU A 348 -7.96 24.04 -16.34
CA LEU A 348 -7.68 25.30 -15.65
C LEU A 348 -6.21 25.70 -15.81
N TRP A 349 -5.27 24.75 -15.71
CA TRP A 349 -3.85 25.01 -15.99
C TRP A 349 -3.68 25.47 -17.44
N ALA A 350 -4.31 24.81 -18.41
CA ALA A 350 -4.24 25.17 -19.84
C ALA A 350 -4.74 26.57 -20.09
N HIS A 351 -5.81 26.97 -19.40
CA HIS A 351 -6.34 28.30 -19.48
C HIS A 351 -5.40 29.36 -18.88
N MET A 352 -4.83 29.09 -17.69
CA MET A 352 -3.98 30.05 -16.98
C MET A 352 -2.58 30.19 -17.58
N ARG A 353 -1.98 29.08 -18.02
CA ARG A 353 -0.57 29.00 -18.44
C ARG A 353 -0.36 27.91 -19.51
N PRO A 354 -0.91 28.08 -20.73
CA PRO A 354 -0.87 27.05 -21.77
C PRO A 354 0.56 26.60 -22.12
N ALA A 355 1.51 27.53 -22.16
CA ALA A 355 2.91 27.25 -22.48
C ALA A 355 3.67 26.43 -21.42
N SER A 356 3.09 26.26 -20.22
CA SER A 356 3.72 25.51 -19.11
C SER A 356 3.13 24.12 -18.92
N LEU A 357 2.16 23.72 -19.73
CA LEU A 357 1.63 22.37 -19.66
C LEU A 357 2.70 21.37 -20.11
N PRO A 358 2.91 20.30 -19.34
CA PRO A 358 3.93 19.31 -19.67
C PRO A 358 3.62 18.50 -20.94
N PHE A 359 2.34 18.43 -21.32
CA PHE A 359 1.87 17.73 -22.52
C PHE A 359 0.48 18.24 -22.91
N ASP A 360 0.06 17.96 -24.14
CA ASP A 360 -1.34 18.14 -24.54
C ASP A 360 -2.20 17.04 -23.90
N TRP A 361 -2.88 17.39 -22.81
CA TRP A 361 -3.69 16.44 -22.07
C TRP A 361 -4.89 15.92 -22.86
N ARG A 362 -5.37 16.65 -23.86
CA ARG A 362 -6.49 16.23 -24.71
C ARG A 362 -6.03 15.20 -25.72
N ALA A 363 -4.87 15.41 -26.34
CA ALA A 363 -4.24 14.41 -27.18
C ALA A 363 -3.88 13.14 -26.38
N TYR A 364 -3.33 13.31 -25.18
CA TYR A 364 -3.06 12.20 -24.26
C TYR A 364 -4.34 11.44 -23.94
N ARG A 365 -5.42 12.13 -23.56
CA ARG A 365 -6.73 11.51 -23.34
C ARG A 365 -7.24 10.77 -24.58
N ALA A 366 -7.10 11.35 -25.76
CA ALA A 366 -7.52 10.71 -27.01
C ALA A 366 -6.74 9.42 -27.27
N SER A 367 -5.43 9.38 -26.99
CA SER A 367 -4.65 8.13 -27.07
C SER A 367 -5.12 7.10 -26.05
N LEU A 368 -5.52 7.52 -24.84
CA LEU A 368 -6.14 6.61 -23.87
C LEU A 368 -7.48 6.06 -24.38
N CYS A 369 -8.37 6.89 -24.92
CA CYS A 369 -9.64 6.43 -25.50
C CYS A 369 -9.39 5.48 -26.70
N ALA A 370 -8.27 5.64 -27.42
CA ALA A 370 -7.86 4.77 -28.52
C ALA A 370 -7.23 3.43 -28.05
N GLY A 371 -7.08 3.22 -26.75
CA GLY A 371 -6.51 1.98 -26.19
C GLY A 371 -4.97 1.95 -26.18
N ASP A 372 -4.30 3.10 -26.26
CA ASP A 372 -2.85 3.20 -26.06
C ASP A 372 -2.50 2.96 -24.58
N LEU A 373 -2.39 1.67 -24.24
CA LEU A 373 -2.07 1.22 -22.89
C LEU A 373 -0.66 1.66 -22.48
N GLU A 374 0.29 1.79 -23.40
CA GLU A 374 1.66 2.15 -23.09
C GLU A 374 1.71 3.58 -22.51
N ARG A 375 1.12 4.54 -23.21
CA ARG A 375 1.02 5.93 -22.72
C ARG A 375 0.14 6.03 -21.49
N GLY A 376 -0.89 5.19 -21.40
CA GLY A 376 -1.87 5.22 -20.31
C GLY A 376 -1.52 4.49 -19.04
N THR A 377 -0.54 3.59 -19.07
CA THR A 377 -0.31 2.65 -17.97
C THR A 377 -0.13 3.36 -16.65
N MET A 378 0.63 4.44 -16.60
CA MET A 378 0.88 5.15 -15.35
C MET A 378 -0.41 5.77 -14.77
N LEU A 379 -1.18 6.48 -15.60
CA LEU A 379 -2.45 7.05 -15.16
C LEU A 379 -3.41 5.95 -14.73
N TRP A 380 -3.50 4.85 -15.49
CA TRP A 380 -4.36 3.72 -15.14
C TRP A 380 -3.95 3.06 -13.84
N LEU A 381 -2.67 2.76 -13.65
CA LEU A 381 -2.17 2.19 -12.40
C LEU A 381 -2.46 3.10 -11.22
N MET A 382 -2.27 4.42 -11.39
CA MET A 382 -2.59 5.39 -10.35
C MET A 382 -4.09 5.43 -10.05
N LEU A 383 -4.95 5.47 -11.06
CA LEU A 383 -6.42 5.43 -10.88
C LEU A 383 -6.88 4.12 -10.24
N LEU A 384 -6.28 2.99 -10.61
CA LEU A 384 -6.58 1.69 -10.03
C LEU A 384 -6.24 1.63 -8.54
N THR A 385 -5.29 2.44 -8.08
CA THR A 385 -4.95 2.49 -6.65
C THR A 385 -6.09 3.02 -5.79
N THR A 386 -7.00 3.84 -6.33
CA THR A 386 -8.19 4.27 -5.57
C THR A 386 -9.20 3.16 -5.33
N LEU A 387 -9.09 2.06 -6.09
CA LEU A 387 -9.89 0.85 -5.89
C LEU A 387 -9.20 -0.14 -4.95
N ALA A 388 -7.94 0.10 -4.56
CA ALA A 388 -7.19 -0.79 -3.69
C ALA A 388 -7.88 -0.99 -2.32
N PRO A 389 -8.41 0.04 -1.63
CA PRO A 389 -9.12 -0.16 -0.36
C PRO A 389 -10.32 -1.11 -0.50
N THR A 390 -11.16 -0.90 -1.53
CA THR A 390 -12.32 -1.73 -1.84
C THR A 390 -11.92 -3.17 -2.17
N ALA A 391 -10.86 -3.35 -2.95
CA ALA A 391 -10.39 -4.69 -3.28
C ALA A 391 -9.84 -5.45 -2.08
N VAL A 392 -9.08 -4.78 -1.21
CA VAL A 392 -8.60 -5.38 0.05
C VAL A 392 -9.80 -5.73 0.93
N HIS A 393 -10.81 -4.87 0.98
CA HIS A 393 -12.05 -5.15 1.70
C HIS A 393 -12.74 -6.41 1.16
N LEU A 394 -12.94 -6.52 -0.15
CA LEU A 394 -13.53 -7.71 -0.79
C LEU A 394 -12.69 -8.97 -0.58
N ALA A 395 -11.38 -8.88 -0.75
CA ALA A 395 -10.47 -10.00 -0.59
C ALA A 395 -10.43 -10.49 0.87
N THR A 396 -10.48 -9.58 1.86
CA THR A 396 -10.49 -9.96 3.28
C THR A 396 -11.82 -10.60 3.68
N GLY A 397 -12.95 -10.05 3.24
CA GLY A 397 -14.27 -10.62 3.49
C GLY A 397 -14.44 -11.99 2.81
N LEU A 398 -14.22 -12.06 1.49
CA LEU A 398 -14.35 -13.30 0.71
C LEU A 398 -13.31 -14.33 1.15
N GLY A 399 -12.10 -13.89 1.47
CA GLY A 399 -11.04 -14.74 1.99
C GLY A 399 -11.45 -15.39 3.29
N ALA A 400 -12.03 -14.65 4.23
CA ALA A 400 -12.52 -15.24 5.48
C ALA A 400 -13.62 -16.30 5.25
N VAL A 401 -14.49 -16.10 4.25
CA VAL A 401 -15.53 -17.07 3.88
C VAL A 401 -14.94 -18.31 3.19
N LEU A 402 -14.06 -18.12 2.20
CA LEU A 402 -13.51 -19.22 1.38
C LEU A 402 -12.46 -20.04 2.13
N THR A 403 -11.77 -19.43 3.10
CA THR A 403 -10.79 -20.13 3.96
C THR A 403 -11.44 -20.92 5.08
N ARG A 404 -12.78 -20.91 5.15
CA ARG A 404 -13.56 -21.89 5.89
C ARG A 404 -13.38 -23.25 5.23
N THR A 405 -12.23 -23.87 5.46
CA THR A 405 -12.07 -25.29 5.19
C THR A 405 -12.89 -26.02 6.23
N ALA A 406 -14.16 -26.27 5.93
CA ALA A 406 -15.06 -27.04 6.78
C ALA A 406 -14.42 -28.36 7.22
N LYS A 407 -13.44 -28.88 6.47
CA LYS A 407 -12.62 -30.02 6.87
C LYS A 407 -11.70 -29.74 8.08
N ILE A 408 -10.83 -28.71 8.03
CA ILE A 408 -9.89 -28.42 9.13
C ILE A 408 -10.65 -28.02 10.40
N ASP A 409 -11.67 -27.18 10.27
CA ASP A 409 -12.47 -26.76 11.43
C ASP A 409 -13.22 -27.97 12.05
N ARG A 410 -13.74 -28.91 11.24
CA ARG A 410 -14.30 -30.18 11.72
C ARG A 410 -13.25 -31.07 12.40
N GLU A 411 -12.03 -31.13 11.89
CA GLU A 411 -10.94 -31.91 12.49
C GLU A 411 -10.51 -31.32 13.84
N ILE A 412 -10.39 -30.00 13.94
CA ILE A 412 -10.12 -29.31 15.21
C ILE A 412 -11.29 -29.55 16.19
N HIS A 413 -12.54 -29.42 15.73
CA HIS A 413 -13.71 -29.67 16.57
C HIS A 413 -13.81 -31.14 17.01
N ALA A 414 -13.41 -32.09 16.18
CA ALA A 414 -13.39 -33.51 16.53
C ALA A 414 -12.33 -33.84 17.60
N LEU A 415 -11.22 -33.09 17.63
CA LEU A 415 -10.17 -33.25 18.66
C LEU A 415 -10.51 -32.50 19.95
N LEU A 416 -10.93 -31.24 19.84
CA LEU A 416 -11.20 -30.37 21.00
C LEU A 416 -12.57 -30.60 21.63
N GLY A 417 -13.58 -30.99 20.86
CA GLY A 417 -14.96 -31.16 21.33
C GLY A 417 -15.08 -32.17 22.48
N PRO A 418 -14.64 -33.43 22.31
CA PRO A 418 -14.71 -34.44 23.37
C PRO A 418 -13.88 -34.04 24.61
N ALA A 419 -12.76 -33.34 24.40
CA ALA A 419 -11.89 -32.86 25.47
C ALA A 419 -12.59 -31.75 26.30
N ALA A 420 -13.26 -30.81 25.63
CA ALA A 420 -14.04 -29.76 26.27
C ALA A 420 -15.26 -30.32 27.04
N GLU A 421 -15.99 -31.27 26.45
CA GLU A 421 -17.13 -31.93 27.10
C GLU A 421 -16.72 -32.69 28.37
N LYS A 422 -15.59 -33.43 28.33
CA LYS A 422 -15.06 -34.12 29.51
C LYS A 422 -14.70 -33.17 30.64
N LEU A 423 -14.07 -32.04 30.32
CA LEU A 423 -13.74 -31.00 31.29
C LEU A 423 -15.01 -30.40 31.91
N GLU A 424 -16.00 -30.08 31.08
CA GLU A 424 -17.26 -29.52 31.55
C GLU A 424 -18.05 -30.49 32.44
N ALA A 425 -18.07 -31.78 32.08
CA ALA A 425 -18.67 -32.82 32.91
C ALA A 425 -17.95 -33.00 34.26
N LYS A 426 -16.62 -32.86 34.28
CA LYS A 426 -15.79 -32.99 35.50
C LYS A 426 -15.96 -31.81 36.45
N HIS A 427 -16.12 -30.60 35.92
CA HIS A 427 -16.14 -29.36 36.72
C HIS A 427 -17.53 -28.75 36.91
N GLY A 428 -18.55 -29.24 36.19
CA GLY A 428 -19.91 -28.71 36.23
C GLY A 428 -20.05 -27.42 35.40
N HIS A 429 -21.26 -27.21 34.85
CA HIS A 429 -21.58 -26.00 34.07
C HIS A 429 -21.38 -24.75 34.94
N GLY A 430 -20.33 -23.97 34.67
CA GLY A 430 -20.09 -22.67 35.31
C GLY A 430 -18.89 -22.57 36.26
N VAL A 431 -18.16 -23.67 36.53
CA VAL A 431 -16.96 -23.64 37.40
C VAL A 431 -15.66 -23.51 36.60
N TRP A 432 -15.68 -22.70 35.55
CA TRP A 432 -14.48 -22.36 34.77
C TRP A 432 -13.77 -21.14 35.34
N ALA A 433 -13.72 -20.93 36.66
CA ALA A 433 -13.22 -19.65 37.20
C ALA A 433 -12.27 -19.75 38.41
N ILE A 434 -12.01 -20.93 39.00
CA ILE A 434 -11.52 -20.94 40.40
C ILE A 434 -10.24 -21.77 40.68
N ASP A 435 -9.63 -22.50 39.74
CA ASP A 435 -8.40 -23.24 40.09
C ASP A 435 -7.26 -23.13 39.07
N GLU A 436 -6.53 -22.00 39.10
CA GLU A 436 -5.30 -21.77 38.33
C GLU A 436 -4.15 -22.72 38.70
N THR A 437 -4.25 -23.45 39.82
CA THR A 437 -3.13 -24.24 40.37
C THR A 437 -3.05 -25.65 39.79
N ARG A 438 -4.11 -26.14 39.13
CA ARG A 438 -4.12 -27.43 38.44
C ARG A 438 -4.00 -27.25 36.94
N ARG A 439 -2.79 -26.92 36.48
CA ARG A 439 -2.39 -27.10 35.07
C ARG A 439 -2.33 -28.61 34.78
N GLY A 440 -3.46 -29.20 34.45
CA GLY A 440 -3.58 -30.63 34.20
C GLY A 440 -3.21 -30.98 32.75
N PRO A 441 -2.06 -31.63 32.48
CA PRO A 441 -1.77 -32.26 31.19
C PRO A 441 -2.68 -33.48 30.86
N GLU A 442 -3.82 -33.64 31.53
CA GLU A 442 -4.59 -34.89 31.50
C GLU A 442 -5.62 -34.99 30.38
N VAL A 443 -5.99 -33.90 29.71
CA VAL A 443 -7.18 -33.91 28.83
C VAL A 443 -6.84 -34.16 27.37
N LEU A 444 -5.71 -33.63 26.90
CA LEU A 444 -5.19 -33.86 25.55
C LEU A 444 -3.81 -34.49 25.66
N SER A 445 -3.56 -35.53 24.87
CA SER A 445 -2.22 -36.08 24.75
C SER A 445 -1.27 -35.07 24.10
N GLU A 446 0.04 -35.20 24.33
CA GLU A 446 1.04 -34.39 23.60
C GLU A 446 0.93 -34.58 22.08
N ASP A 447 0.52 -35.78 21.63
CA ASP A 447 0.24 -36.06 20.22
C ASP A 447 -0.97 -35.26 19.70
N ASP A 448 -2.04 -35.14 20.49
CA ASP A 448 -3.20 -34.30 20.14
C ASP A 448 -2.83 -32.82 20.10
N LEU A 449 -2.01 -32.35 21.04
CA LEU A 449 -1.50 -30.97 21.05
C LEU A 449 -0.63 -30.69 19.83
N HIS A 450 0.25 -31.62 19.45
CA HIS A 450 1.07 -31.50 18.25
C HIS A 450 0.22 -31.51 16.98
N LYS A 451 -0.78 -32.40 16.91
CA LYS A 451 -1.73 -32.45 15.79
C LYS A 451 -2.54 -31.17 15.67
N LEU A 452 -3.01 -30.62 16.78
CA LEU A 452 -3.70 -29.33 16.80
C LEU A 452 -2.78 -28.22 16.29
N ASP A 453 -1.52 -28.16 16.73
CA ASP A 453 -0.56 -27.16 16.23
C ASP A 453 -0.38 -27.24 14.71
N LEU A 454 -0.24 -28.45 14.16
CA LEU A 454 -0.18 -28.66 12.71
C LEU A 454 -1.46 -28.21 11.99
N LEU A 455 -2.64 -28.49 12.56
CA LEU A 455 -3.93 -28.06 12.00
C LEU A 455 -4.09 -26.54 12.04
N TYR A 456 -3.70 -25.87 13.13
CA TYR A 456 -3.71 -24.41 13.24
C TYR A 456 -2.69 -23.76 12.31
N ALA A 457 -1.48 -24.32 12.19
CA ALA A 457 -0.45 -23.86 11.26
C ALA A 457 -0.95 -23.98 9.81
N ARG A 458 -1.55 -25.11 9.45
CA ARG A 458 -2.16 -25.33 8.13
C ARG A 458 -3.32 -24.38 7.87
N ARG A 459 -4.25 -24.23 8.82
CA ARG A 459 -5.36 -23.26 8.73
C ARG A 459 -4.84 -21.84 8.49
N SER A 460 -3.79 -21.44 9.21
CA SER A 460 -3.15 -20.14 9.03
C SER A 460 -2.51 -20.01 7.64
N PHE A 461 -1.83 -21.04 7.16
CA PHE A 461 -1.22 -21.04 5.83
C PHE A 461 -2.27 -20.96 4.71
N ASP A 462 -3.26 -21.85 4.73
CA ASP A 462 -4.35 -21.89 3.76
C ASP A 462 -5.09 -20.54 3.75
N SER A 463 -5.31 -19.94 4.92
CA SER A 463 -5.96 -18.63 5.02
C SER A 463 -5.21 -17.50 4.30
N LYS A 464 -3.87 -17.51 4.39
CA LYS A 464 -3.02 -16.51 3.74
C LYS A 464 -2.94 -16.73 2.23
N VAL A 465 -2.85 -17.98 1.79
CA VAL A 465 -2.77 -18.34 0.36
C VAL A 465 -4.06 -17.96 -0.35
N VAL A 466 -5.21 -18.36 0.19
CA VAL A 466 -6.52 -18.03 -0.40
C VAL A 466 -6.74 -16.51 -0.39
N PHE A 467 -6.39 -15.82 0.70
CA PHE A 467 -6.46 -14.35 0.72
C PHE A 467 -5.62 -13.71 -0.40
N ALA A 468 -4.38 -14.16 -0.60
CA ALA A 468 -3.51 -13.65 -1.65
C ALA A 468 -4.09 -13.92 -3.06
N LEU A 469 -4.59 -15.14 -3.31
CA LEU A 469 -5.22 -15.49 -4.59
C LEU A 469 -6.48 -14.67 -4.86
N LEU A 470 -7.32 -14.46 -3.85
CA LEU A 470 -8.51 -13.63 -3.99
C LEU A 470 -8.18 -12.17 -4.22
N LEU A 471 -7.18 -11.63 -3.51
CA LEU A 471 -6.73 -10.26 -3.76
C LEU A 471 -6.26 -10.09 -5.20
N LEU A 472 -5.48 -11.03 -5.73
CA LEU A 472 -5.05 -11.03 -7.13
C LEU A 472 -6.22 -11.14 -8.10
N LEU A 473 -7.18 -12.04 -7.84
CA LEU A 473 -8.37 -12.20 -8.66
C LEU A 473 -9.26 -10.95 -8.65
N THR A 474 -9.52 -10.39 -7.47
CA THR A 474 -10.32 -9.16 -7.32
C THR A 474 -9.64 -8.00 -8.02
N MET A 475 -8.32 -7.85 -7.89
CA MET A 475 -7.56 -6.86 -8.66
C MET A 475 -7.71 -7.08 -10.16
N ALA A 476 -7.53 -8.30 -10.65
CA ALA A 476 -7.68 -8.60 -12.07
C ALA A 476 -9.09 -8.29 -12.59
N VAL A 477 -10.13 -8.63 -11.83
CA VAL A 477 -11.52 -8.32 -12.18
C VAL A 477 -11.77 -6.81 -12.17
N LEU A 478 -11.27 -6.07 -11.17
CA LEU A 478 -11.40 -4.61 -11.12
C LEU A 478 -10.67 -3.95 -12.28
N VAL A 479 -9.46 -4.41 -12.62
CA VAL A 479 -8.71 -3.94 -13.79
C VAL A 479 -9.49 -4.21 -15.07
N ALA A 480 -10.01 -5.42 -15.24
CA ALA A 480 -10.80 -5.79 -16.41
C ALA A 480 -12.10 -4.99 -16.49
N ALA A 481 -12.79 -4.76 -15.37
CA ALA A 481 -14.01 -3.98 -15.31
C ALA A 481 -13.74 -2.49 -15.60
N VAL A 482 -12.66 -1.93 -15.07
CA VAL A 482 -12.20 -0.58 -15.38
C VAL A 482 -11.85 -0.49 -16.86
N ALA A 483 -11.01 -1.38 -17.39
CA ALA A 483 -10.66 -1.42 -18.81
C ALA A 483 -11.90 -1.57 -19.71
N TRP A 484 -12.87 -2.40 -19.31
CA TRP A 484 -14.13 -2.59 -20.03
C TRP A 484 -15.03 -1.35 -19.96
N LEU A 485 -15.24 -0.75 -18.78
CA LEU A 485 -15.95 0.53 -18.66
C LEU A 485 -15.27 1.64 -19.47
N LEU A 486 -13.97 1.51 -19.70
CA LEU A 486 -13.18 2.48 -20.43
C LEU A 486 -13.00 2.16 -21.92
N THR A 487 -13.48 1.04 -22.45
CA THR A 487 -13.29 0.71 -23.88
C THR A 487 -14.52 1.05 -24.73
N PRO A 488 -15.74 0.52 -24.51
CA PRO A 488 -16.92 0.93 -25.26
C PRO A 488 -17.61 2.15 -24.63
N ALA A 489 -17.72 2.20 -23.30
CA ALA A 489 -18.36 3.32 -22.62
C ALA A 489 -17.49 4.57 -22.62
N ALA A 490 -16.15 4.49 -22.53
CA ALA A 490 -15.33 5.68 -22.82
C ALA A 490 -15.32 6.03 -24.30
N ALA A 491 -15.38 5.12 -25.26
CA ALA A 491 -15.59 5.53 -26.66
C ALA A 491 -16.89 6.33 -26.82
N THR A 492 -17.97 5.89 -26.17
CA THR A 492 -19.28 6.58 -26.21
C THR A 492 -19.27 7.91 -25.43
N ILE A 493 -18.61 7.97 -24.26
CA ILE A 493 -18.46 9.20 -23.45
C ILE A 493 -17.47 10.18 -24.11
N CYS A 494 -16.35 9.69 -24.66
CA CYS A 494 -15.40 10.50 -25.44
C CYS A 494 -16.07 11.04 -26.70
N ALA A 495 -16.99 10.29 -27.33
CA ALA A 495 -17.77 10.76 -28.49
C ALA A 495 -18.92 11.72 -28.13
N SER A 496 -19.46 11.66 -26.91
CA SER A 496 -20.57 12.52 -26.47
C SER A 496 -20.12 13.83 -25.82
N LEU A 497 -18.85 13.94 -25.45
CA LEU A 497 -18.29 15.21 -25.01
C LEU A 497 -18.08 16.13 -26.20
N PRO A 498 -18.45 17.41 -26.09
CA PRO A 498 -18.28 18.37 -27.17
C PRO A 498 -16.82 18.39 -27.61
N ALA A 499 -16.59 18.35 -28.92
CA ALA A 499 -15.27 18.54 -29.48
C ALA A 499 -14.64 19.79 -28.85
N PRO A 500 -13.38 19.74 -28.40
CA PRO A 500 -12.73 20.92 -27.85
C PRO A 500 -12.78 22.04 -28.90
N ALA A 501 -13.34 23.18 -28.49
CA ALA A 501 -13.49 24.37 -29.34
C ALA A 501 -12.15 24.97 -29.74
#